data_AF-A0AAF0QG72-F1
#
_entry.id   AF-A0AAF0QG72-F1
#
_cell.length_a   1.000
_cell.length_b   1.000
_cell.length_c   1.000
_cell.angle_alpha   90.00
_cell.angle_beta   90.00
_cell.angle_gamma   90.00
#
_symmetry.space_group_name_H-M   'P 1'
#
loop_
_entity.id
_entity.type
_entity.pdbx_description
1 polymer ?
#
loop_
_entity_poly.entity_id
_entity_poly.type
_entity_poly.pdbx_seq_one_letter_code
_entity_poly.pdbx_strand_id
1 'polypeptide(L)'
;MILEEAYCSDYSIHPEEAKMYHDMKQHYWWCGMKKDIVDFVAKCLNYQQVKYEHQRSGGSMQRMPIPEWKWDRITMDLVIGLPLTLGKFDSMWVIPSHHISSR
;
A
#
# COMPACT_ATOMS: atom_id res chain seq x y z
N MET A 1 -14.36 24.52 -9.21
CA MET A 1 -14.29 25.55 -8.14
C MET A 1 -14.69 24.97 -6.79
N ILE A 2 -15.86 24.35 -6.58
CA ILE A 2 -16.23 23.73 -5.28
C ILE A 2 -15.60 22.33 -5.08
N LEU A 3 -15.60 21.48 -6.12
CA LEU A 3 -15.00 20.13 -6.07
C LEU A 3 -13.47 20.16 -5.91
N GLU A 4 -12.82 21.14 -6.56
CA GLU A 4 -11.39 21.41 -6.43
C GLU A 4 -11.01 21.83 -5.01
N GLU A 5 -11.81 22.71 -4.39
CA GLU A 5 -11.60 23.15 -3.00
C GLU A 5 -11.78 22.01 -2.01
N ALA A 6 -12.79 21.15 -2.20
CA ALA A 6 -13.01 19.95 -1.38
C ALA A 6 -11.87 18.92 -1.52
N TYR A 7 -11.24 18.84 -2.71
CA TYR A 7 -10.10 17.97 -2.97
C TYR A 7 -8.78 18.52 -2.40
N CYS A 8 -8.61 19.84 -2.41
CA CYS A 8 -7.38 20.53 -1.98
C CYS A 8 -7.34 20.86 -0.47
N SER A 9 -8.42 20.61 0.26
CA SER A 9 -8.44 20.67 1.72
C SER A 9 -7.42 19.69 2.32
N ASP A 10 -6.47 20.21 3.11
CA ASP A 10 -5.38 19.47 3.79
C ASP A 10 -5.85 18.27 4.64
N TYR A 11 -7.16 18.09 4.83
CA TYR A 11 -7.78 16.95 5.53
C TYR A 11 -7.95 15.68 4.68
N SER A 12 -7.53 15.71 3.41
CA SER A 12 -7.69 14.61 2.45
C SER A 12 -6.35 14.06 2.00
N ILE A 13 -5.58 13.50 2.96
CA ILE A 13 -4.45 12.60 2.65
C ILE A 13 -4.94 11.35 1.89
N HIS A 14 -6.25 11.09 1.88
CA HIS A 14 -6.90 10.17 0.95
C HIS A 14 -8.43 10.40 0.93
N PRO A 15 -8.99 11.14 -0.04
CA PRO A 15 -10.44 11.26 -0.14
C PRO A 15 -10.97 10.00 -0.83
N GLU A 16 -11.51 9.07 -0.05
CA GLU A 16 -12.42 8.08 -0.61
C GLU A 16 -13.66 8.80 -1.14
N GLU A 17 -14.18 8.40 -2.32
CA GLU A 17 -15.33 9.02 -2.97
C GLU A 17 -16.51 9.25 -2.01
N ALA A 18 -16.74 8.27 -1.12
CA ALA A 18 -17.77 8.31 -0.08
C ALA A 18 -17.55 9.44 0.94
N LYS A 19 -16.28 9.71 1.31
CA LYS A 19 -15.91 10.80 2.23
C LYS A 19 -16.20 12.15 1.60
N MET A 20 -15.80 12.34 0.34
CA MET A 20 -16.04 13.60 -0.38
C MET A 20 -17.55 13.88 -0.54
N TYR A 21 -18.35 12.86 -0.86
CA TYR A 21 -19.80 12.99 -0.88
C TYR A 21 -20.39 13.33 0.50
N HIS A 22 -19.90 12.68 1.56
CA HIS A 22 -20.39 12.91 2.91
C HIS A 22 -20.10 14.33 3.40
N ASP A 23 -18.87 14.80 3.21
CA ASP A 23 -18.41 16.11 3.67
C ASP A 23 -19.12 17.24 2.91
N MET A 24 -19.28 17.10 1.60
CA MET A 24 -19.95 18.12 0.78
C MET A 24 -21.46 18.20 1.07
N LYS A 25 -22.12 17.07 1.35
CA LYS A 25 -23.56 17.04 1.66
C LYS A 25 -23.93 17.82 2.91
N GLN A 26 -22.99 18.04 3.84
CA GLN A 26 -23.24 18.80 5.08
C GLN A 26 -23.46 20.30 4.81
N HIS A 27 -22.84 20.83 3.75
CA HIS A 27 -22.81 22.27 3.48
C HIS A 27 -23.44 22.64 2.13
N TYR A 28 -23.53 21.70 1.20
CA TYR A 28 -23.96 21.94 -0.17
C TYR A 28 -24.93 20.87 -0.66
N TRP A 29 -25.89 21.27 -1.49
CA TRP A 29 -26.83 20.35 -2.13
C TRP A 29 -27.20 20.85 -3.52
N TRP A 30 -27.07 19.98 -4.53
CA TRP A 30 -27.56 20.25 -5.88
C TRP A 30 -28.00 18.97 -6.60
N CYS A 31 -28.86 19.14 -7.61
CA CYS A 31 -29.37 18.02 -8.41
C CYS A 31 -28.22 17.39 -9.21
N GLY A 32 -27.95 16.10 -9.02
CA GLY A 32 -26.84 15.42 -9.68
C GLY A 32 -25.51 15.42 -8.92
N MET A 33 -25.44 15.97 -7.70
CA MET A 33 -24.21 16.06 -6.89
C MET A 33 -23.39 14.77 -6.81
N LYS A 34 -24.05 13.62 -6.58
CA LYS A 34 -23.34 12.33 -6.51
C LYS A 34 -22.66 11.97 -7.84
N LYS A 35 -23.32 12.25 -8.96
CA LYS A 35 -22.78 11.99 -10.31
C LYS A 35 -21.60 12.90 -10.61
N ASP A 36 -21.71 14.18 -10.27
CA ASP A 36 -20.61 15.14 -10.50
C ASP A 36 -19.37 14.78 -9.67
N ILE A 37 -19.58 14.28 -8.45
CA ILE A 37 -18.51 13.78 -7.57
C ILE A 37 -17.82 12.55 -8.18
N VAL A 38 -18.60 11.57 -8.63
CA VAL A 38 -18.07 10.38 -9.34
C VAL A 38 -17.27 10.79 -10.58
N ASP A 39 -17.82 11.67 -11.41
CA ASP A 39 -17.20 12.12 -12.65
C ASP A 39 -15.92 12.94 -12.39
N PHE A 40 -15.85 13.68 -11.28
CA PHE A 40 -14.67 14.42 -10.85
C PHE A 40 -13.56 13.51 -10.32
N VAL A 41 -13.90 12.57 -9.43
CA VAL A 41 -12.96 11.57 -8.90
C VAL A 41 -12.42 10.70 -10.02
N ALA A 42 -13.27 10.33 -10.99
CA ALA A 42 -12.88 9.55 -12.16
C ALA A 42 -11.89 10.29 -13.08
N LYS A 43 -11.87 11.63 -13.09
CA LYS A 43 -10.92 12.44 -13.88
C LYS A 43 -9.61 12.73 -13.14
N CYS A 44 -9.54 12.46 -11.83
CA CYS A 44 -8.35 12.73 -11.04
C CYS A 44 -7.30 11.62 -11.21
N LEU A 45 -6.21 11.93 -11.90
CA LEU A 45 -5.12 10.98 -12.19
C LEU A 45 -4.47 10.41 -10.93
N ASN A 46 -4.31 11.23 -9.88
CA ASN A 46 -3.75 10.79 -8.60
C ASN A 46 -4.63 9.73 -7.93
N TYR A 47 -5.94 9.94 -7.88
CA TYR A 47 -6.88 8.97 -7.33
C TYR A 47 -6.90 7.66 -8.14
N GLN A 48 -6.87 7.76 -9.48
CA GLN A 48 -6.81 6.59 -10.36
C GLN A 48 -5.54 5.75 -10.14
N GLN A 49 -4.38 6.41 -10.03
CA GLN A 49 -3.11 5.72 -9.83
C GLN A 49 -3.10 4.99 -8.49
N VAL A 50 -3.50 5.67 -7.42
CA VAL A 50 -3.50 5.05 -6.09
C VAL A 50 -4.52 3.92 -6.00
N LYS A 51 -5.72 4.07 -6.60
CA LYS A 51 -6.70 2.98 -6.67
C LYS A 51 -6.17 1.79 -7.47
N TYR A 52 -5.46 2.03 -8.57
CA TYR A 52 -4.83 0.97 -9.34
C TYR A 52 -3.73 0.25 -8.54
N GLU A 53 -2.91 0.98 -7.79
CA GLU A 53 -1.90 0.39 -6.91
C GLU A 53 -2.50 -0.47 -5.80
N HIS A 54 -3.60 -0.03 -5.17
CA HIS A 54 -4.29 -0.80 -4.12
C HIS A 54 -5.13 -1.97 -4.67
N GLN A 55 -5.62 -1.87 -5.91
CA GLN A 55 -6.39 -2.93 -6.56
C GLN A 55 -5.53 -3.92 -7.35
N ARG A 56 -4.23 -3.64 -7.53
CA ARG A 56 -3.30 -4.64 -8.02
C ARG A 56 -3.34 -5.81 -7.06
N SER A 57 -3.83 -6.95 -7.55
CA SER A 57 -3.66 -8.22 -6.87
C SER A 57 -2.17 -8.37 -6.58
N GLY A 58 -1.79 -8.38 -5.30
CA GLY A 58 -0.44 -8.75 -4.91
C GLY A 58 -0.08 -10.02 -5.65
N GLY A 59 1.02 -9.99 -6.42
CA GLY A 59 1.38 -11.09 -7.31
C GLY A 59 1.30 -12.43 -6.59
N SER A 60 0.89 -13.49 -7.29
CA SER A 60 0.77 -14.82 -6.70
C SER A 60 2.05 -15.19 -5.97
N MET A 61 2.01 -15.26 -4.64
CA MET A 61 3.13 -15.72 -3.82
C MET A 61 3.41 -17.17 -4.18
N GLN A 62 4.38 -17.39 -5.07
CA GLN A 62 4.81 -18.73 -5.40
C GLN A 62 5.58 -19.29 -4.22
N ARG A 63 5.10 -20.42 -3.68
CA ARG A 63 5.82 -21.16 -2.65
C ARG A 63 7.14 -21.65 -3.25
N MET A 64 8.26 -21.27 -2.64
CA MET A 64 9.56 -21.75 -3.06
C MET A 64 9.65 -23.28 -2.88
N PRO A 65 10.25 -24.03 -3.83
CA PRO A 65 10.44 -25.47 -3.66
C PRO A 65 11.33 -25.76 -2.45
N ILE A 66 10.98 -26.80 -1.68
CA ILE A 66 11.77 -27.22 -0.53
C ILE A 66 13.10 -27.78 -1.04
N PRO A 67 14.26 -27.33 -0.55
CA PRO A 67 15.55 -27.89 -0.94
C PRO A 67 15.65 -29.37 -0.54
N GLU A 68 16.19 -30.20 -1.43
CA GLU A 68 16.31 -31.66 -1.21
C GLU A 68 17.49 -32.02 -0.30
N TRP A 69 18.50 -31.15 -0.24
CA TRP A 69 19.75 -31.39 0.49
C TRP A 69 20.19 -30.20 1.33
N LYS A 70 21.03 -30.46 2.34
CA LYS A 70 21.68 -29.40 3.11
C LYS A 70 22.51 -28.53 2.17
N TRP A 71 22.35 -27.22 2.25
CA TRP A 71 23.01 -26.19 1.43
C TRP A 71 22.58 -26.10 -0.03
N ASP A 72 21.55 -26.85 -0.45
CA ASP A 72 21.02 -26.78 -1.82
C ASP A 72 20.46 -25.38 -2.15
N ARG A 73 19.90 -24.69 -1.14
CA ARG A 73 19.46 -23.31 -1.26
C ARG A 73 19.82 -22.50 -0.02
N ILE A 74 20.47 -21.35 -0.25
CA ILE A 74 20.79 -20.36 0.76
C ILE A 74 19.98 -19.10 0.43
N THR A 75 19.07 -18.72 1.31
CA THR A 75 18.40 -17.41 1.26
C THR A 75 19.10 -16.47 2.20
N MET A 76 19.17 -15.18 1.87
CA MET A 76 19.81 -14.17 2.69
C MET A 76 18.93 -12.93 2.70
N ASP A 77 18.60 -12.47 3.91
CA ASP A 77 17.80 -11.27 4.14
C ASP A 77 18.63 -10.23 4.90
N LEU A 78 18.44 -8.95 4.60
CA LEU A 78 19.07 -7.84 5.31
C LEU A 78 18.01 -7.11 6.14
N VAL A 79 18.19 -7.07 7.45
CA VAL A 79 17.38 -6.26 8.36
C VAL A 79 18.17 -5.00 8.68
N ILE A 80 17.57 -3.83 8.50
CA ILE A 80 18.15 -2.51 8.79
C ILE A 80 17.28 -1.73 9.78
N GLY A 81 17.82 -0.71 10.44
CA GLY A 81 17.08 0.11 11.41
C GLY A 81 16.90 -0.53 12.79
N LEU A 82 17.78 -1.46 13.16
CA LEU A 82 17.85 -2.03 14.50
C LEU A 82 18.46 -1.03 15.49
N PRO A 83 18.19 -1.17 16.81
CA PRO A 83 18.90 -0.40 17.83
C PRO A 83 20.41 -0.54 17.65
N LEU A 84 21.12 0.60 17.71
CA LEU A 84 22.56 0.63 17.51
C LEU A 84 23.26 -0.30 18.50
N THR A 85 24.06 -1.20 17.97
CA THR A 85 25.01 -1.99 18.77
C THR A 85 26.13 -1.09 19.32
N LEU A 86 26.92 -1.60 20.28
CA LEU A 86 28.11 -0.92 20.79
C LEU A 86 29.11 -0.54 19.67
N GLY A 87 29.11 -1.30 18.57
CA GLY A 87 29.91 -1.04 17.36
C GLY A 87 29.27 -0.06 16.37
N LYS A 88 28.13 0.56 16.70
CA LYS A 88 27.33 1.45 15.83
C LYS A 88 26.78 0.80 14.57
N PHE A 89 26.53 -0.50 14.60
CA PHE A 89 25.80 -1.21 13.54
C PHE A 89 24.31 -1.23 13.88
N ASP A 90 23.47 -0.95 12.88
CA ASP A 90 22.00 -0.97 12.92
C ASP A 90 21.40 -2.05 11.98
N SER A 91 22.26 -2.91 11.43
CA SER A 91 21.88 -3.87 10.41
C SER A 91 22.43 -5.27 10.69
N MET A 92 21.65 -6.27 10.31
CA MET A 92 21.95 -7.68 10.51
C MET A 92 21.59 -8.49 9.26
N TRP A 93 22.52 -9.34 8.81
CA TRP A 93 22.26 -10.35 7.79
C TRP A 93 21.66 -11.59 8.43
N VAL A 94 20.53 -12.04 7.92
CA VAL A 94 19.84 -13.26 8.36
C VAL A 94 19.96 -14.30 7.26
N ILE A 95 20.45 -15.50 7.60
CA ILE A 95 20.54 -16.64 6.69
C ILE A 95 19.65 -17.75 7.25
N PRO A 96 18.38 -17.85 6.81
CA PRO A 96 17.53 -18.96 7.22
C PRO A 96 17.95 -20.27 6.55
N SER A 97 17.94 -21.36 7.32
CA SER A 97 18.12 -22.71 6.80
C SER A 97 16.75 -23.33 6.52
N HIS A 98 16.48 -23.68 5.26
CA HIS A 98 15.19 -24.23 4.81
C HIS A 98 15.15 -25.77 4.76
N HIS A 99 16.17 -26.45 5.28
CA HIS A 99 16.21 -27.92 5.25
C HIS A 99 15.34 -28.51 6.38
N ILE A 100 14.20 -29.11 6.00
CA ILE A 100 13.36 -29.89 6.90
C ILE A 100 13.74 -31.37 6.74
N SER A 101 14.37 -31.95 7.77
CA SER A 101 14.62 -33.39 7.79
C SER A 101 13.29 -34.12 7.98
N SER A 102 12.79 -34.82 6.95
CA SER A 102 11.72 -35.79 7.15
C SER A 102 12.25 -36.93 8.02
N ARG A 103 11.65 -37.15 9.19
CA ARG A 103 11.86 -38.37 9.99
C ARG A 103 11.18 -39.56 9.36
#